data_AF-A0AA43GVY6-F1
#
_entry.id   AF-A0AA43GVY6-F1
#
_cell.length_a   1.000
_cell.length_b   1.000
_cell.length_c   1.000
_cell.angle_alpha   90.00
_cell.angle_beta   90.00
_cell.angle_gamma   90.00
#
_symmetry.space_group_name_H-M   'P 1'
#
loop_
_entity.id
_entity.type
_entity.pdbx_description
1 polymer ?
#
loop_
_entity_poly.entity_id
_entity_poly.type
_entity_poly.pdbx_seq_one_letter_code
_entity_poly.pdbx_strand_id
1 'polypeptide(L)'
;MKLTNPLSYPIAVLAGGISLIVGVRLLQLPSVIILPLAAGIAGVGASYLRSREPESFNLKNPELERELQAVKTSALGLLNQANELKLEAKRLLTDAFHVELLAAIEISCERAVQIPAKIDNLGQGLQESNALLSVSELKQQLAQVEQKLPFSSGVAKQNLNQLAASLQRNIKLAKEGQDIRLAQIVSLCTQIQDYAGVLQRLQTQLHTADLTDSEQINQLQLLSEEMVSFQQNVYFLVQK
;
A
#
# COMPACT_ATOMS: atom_id res chain seq x y z
N MET A 1 -16.37 20.62 -9.26
CA MET A 1 -15.35 19.99 -10.13
C MET A 1 -14.38 21.07 -10.59
N LYS A 2 -13.11 21.02 -10.14
CA LYS A 2 -12.06 21.92 -10.64
C LYS A 2 -11.52 21.33 -11.94
N LEU A 3 -11.84 21.94 -13.08
CA LEU A 3 -11.27 21.57 -14.37
C LEU A 3 -9.75 21.82 -14.31
N THR A 4 -8.97 20.74 -14.31
CA THR A 4 -7.50 20.80 -14.28
C THR A 4 -6.99 21.23 -15.65
N ASN A 5 -5.98 22.10 -15.69
CA ASN A 5 -5.41 22.58 -16.94
C ASN A 5 -4.68 21.42 -17.67
N PRO A 6 -5.12 21.02 -18.88
CA PRO A 6 -4.53 19.89 -19.61
C PRO A 6 -3.09 20.17 -20.09
N LEU A 7 -2.66 21.44 -20.14
CA LEU A 7 -1.28 21.82 -20.49
C LEU A 7 -0.24 21.37 -19.47
N SER A 8 -0.65 21.03 -18.25
CA SER A 8 0.23 20.52 -17.20
C SER A 8 0.64 19.05 -17.40
N TYR A 9 0.02 18.32 -18.34
CA TYR A 9 0.19 16.88 -18.53
C TYR A 9 0.62 16.55 -19.97
N PRO A 10 1.93 16.43 -20.25
CA PRO A 10 2.46 16.23 -21.61
C PRO A 10 1.88 15.01 -22.33
N ILE A 11 1.57 13.95 -21.57
CA ILE A 11 0.99 12.70 -22.09
C ILE A 11 -0.48 12.89 -22.48
N ALA A 12 -1.24 13.71 -21.75
CA ALA A 12 -2.62 14.05 -22.09
C ALA A 12 -2.69 14.93 -23.34
N VAL A 13 -1.72 15.84 -23.50
CA VAL A 13 -1.55 16.65 -24.72
C VAL A 13 -1.20 15.77 -25.91
N LEU A 14 -0.32 14.77 -25.74
CA LEU A 14 0.00 13.77 -26.77
C LEU A 14 -1.22 12.94 -27.19
N ALA A 15 -2.00 12.44 -26.23
CA ALA A 15 -3.23 11.68 -26.52
C ALA A 15 -4.28 12.53 -27.27
N GLY A 16 -4.45 13.80 -26.86
CA GLY A 16 -5.30 14.76 -27.56
C GLY A 16 -4.80 15.04 -28.99
N GLY A 17 -3.49 15.17 -29.18
CA GLY A 17 -2.87 15.35 -30.50
C GLY A 17 -3.05 14.15 -31.43
N ILE A 18 -2.88 12.93 -30.91
CA ILE A 18 -3.10 11.68 -31.67
C ILE A 18 -4.57 11.55 -32.08
N SER A 19 -5.50 11.83 -31.17
CA SER A 19 -6.94 11.84 -31.46
C SER A 19 -7.29 12.83 -32.58
N LEU A 20 -6.68 14.00 -32.59
CA LEU A 20 -6.91 15.03 -33.61
C LEU A 20 -6.40 14.60 -34.99
N ILE A 21 -5.23 13.95 -35.05
CA ILE A 21 -4.68 13.41 -36.30
C ILE A 21 -5.52 12.25 -36.83
N VAL A 22 -5.90 11.30 -35.98
CA VAL A 22 -6.74 10.15 -36.37
C VAL A 22 -8.13 10.60 -36.80
N GLY A 23 -8.74 11.53 -36.06
CA GLY A 23 -10.06 12.05 -36.40
C GLY A 23 -10.09 12.77 -37.75
N VAL A 24 -9.13 13.68 -38.00
CA VAL A 24 -9.12 14.50 -39.22
C VAL A 24 -8.64 13.73 -40.44
N ARG A 25 -7.59 12.88 -40.31
CA ARG A 25 -7.00 12.19 -41.46
C ARG A 25 -7.57 10.81 -41.76
N LEU A 26 -7.95 10.01 -40.75
CA LEU A 26 -8.44 8.64 -40.96
C LEU A 26 -9.96 8.57 -41.02
N LEU A 27 -10.66 9.37 -40.22
CA LEU A 27 -12.13 9.37 -40.15
C LEU A 27 -12.80 10.53 -40.92
N GLN A 28 -12.02 11.47 -41.49
CA GLN A 28 -12.48 12.63 -42.28
C GLN A 28 -13.62 13.43 -41.62
N LEU A 29 -13.62 13.49 -40.28
CA LEU A 29 -14.65 14.22 -39.54
C LEU A 29 -14.41 15.74 -39.60
N PRO A 30 -15.47 16.56 -39.60
CA PRO A 30 -15.34 18.02 -39.61
C PRO A 30 -14.53 18.52 -38.41
N SER A 31 -13.57 19.42 -38.67
CA SER A 31 -12.66 20.00 -37.67
C SER A 31 -13.38 20.68 -36.49
N VAL A 32 -14.60 21.18 -36.73
CA VAL A 32 -15.48 21.79 -35.71
C VAL A 32 -15.94 20.79 -34.64
N ILE A 33 -16.03 19.51 -34.96
CA ILE A 33 -16.47 18.45 -34.03
C ILE A 33 -15.28 17.83 -33.29
N ILE A 34 -14.14 17.68 -33.97
CA ILE A 34 -12.95 17.02 -33.39
C ILE A 34 -12.25 17.89 -32.35
N LEU A 35 -12.19 19.21 -32.53
CA LEU A 35 -11.54 20.12 -31.58
C LEU A 35 -12.11 20.01 -30.15
N PRO A 36 -13.44 20.09 -29.92
CA PRO A 36 -14.00 19.91 -28.59
C PRO A 36 -13.89 18.46 -28.09
N LEU A 37 -13.92 17.46 -28.99
CA LEU A 37 -13.75 16.05 -28.62
C LEU A 37 -12.33 15.77 -28.10
N ALA A 38 -11.30 16.31 -28.77
CA ALA A 38 -9.90 16.18 -28.38
C ALA A 38 -9.62 16.93 -27.06
N ALA A 39 -10.21 18.10 -26.87
CA ALA A 39 -10.16 18.82 -25.58
C ALA A 39 -10.85 18.02 -24.46
N GLY A 40 -11.96 17.34 -24.76
CA GLY A 40 -12.64 16.43 -23.84
C GLY A 40 -11.78 15.21 -23.47
N ILE A 41 -11.16 14.56 -24.46
CA ILE A 41 -10.27 13.41 -24.23
C ILE A 41 -9.03 13.83 -23.45
N ALA A 42 -8.44 15.00 -23.73
CA ALA A 42 -7.33 15.54 -22.97
C ALA A 42 -7.72 15.90 -21.53
N GLY A 43 -8.91 16.45 -21.30
CA GLY A 43 -9.43 16.77 -19.97
C GLY A 43 -9.77 15.52 -19.13
N VAL A 44 -10.37 14.50 -19.76
CA VAL A 44 -10.66 13.20 -19.12
C VAL A 44 -9.36 12.44 -18.86
N GLY A 45 -8.43 12.43 -19.81
CA GLY A 45 -7.11 11.81 -19.68
C GLY A 45 -6.27 12.48 -18.58
N ALA A 46 -6.27 13.81 -18.49
CA ALA A 46 -5.62 14.54 -17.40
C ALA A 46 -6.27 14.27 -16.04
N SER A 47 -7.60 14.11 -15.97
CA SER A 47 -8.27 13.74 -14.71
C SER A 47 -7.98 12.30 -14.30
N TYR A 48 -7.89 11.37 -15.26
CA TYR A 48 -7.51 9.98 -15.02
C TYR A 48 -6.05 9.85 -14.57
N LEU A 49 -5.13 10.57 -15.22
CA LEU A 49 -3.72 10.64 -14.81
C LEU A 49 -3.57 11.30 -13.44
N ARG A 50 -4.28 12.39 -13.16
CA ARG A 50 -4.32 13.03 -11.84
C ARG A 50 -4.88 12.12 -10.75
N SER A 51 -5.84 11.25 -11.05
CA SER A 51 -6.34 10.25 -10.09
C SER A 51 -5.32 9.15 -9.75
N ARG A 52 -4.27 9.02 -10.57
CA ARG A 52 -3.13 8.12 -10.33
C ARG A 52 -1.88 8.83 -9.83
N GLU A 53 -1.85 10.17 -9.84
CA GLU A 53 -0.84 10.92 -9.13
C GLU A 53 -1.14 10.86 -7.63
N PRO A 54 -0.18 10.45 -6.79
CA PRO A 54 -0.42 10.43 -5.36
C PRO A 54 -0.49 11.88 -4.88
N GLU A 55 -1.63 12.28 -4.31
CA GLU A 55 -1.86 13.61 -3.74
C GLU A 55 -0.64 14.08 -2.94
N SER A 56 -0.06 15.22 -3.33
CA SER A 56 1.04 15.84 -2.59
C SER A 56 0.56 16.18 -1.19
N PHE A 57 1.16 15.55 -0.18
CA PHE A 57 0.88 15.88 1.20
C PHE A 57 1.62 17.17 1.52
N ASN A 58 0.95 18.32 1.36
CA ASN A 58 1.50 19.67 1.52
C ASN A 58 1.97 19.93 2.98
N LEU A 59 3.01 19.23 3.40
CA LEU A 59 3.54 19.17 4.75
C LEU A 59 4.68 20.17 4.86
N LYS A 60 4.81 20.81 6.03
CA LYS A 60 5.88 21.78 6.29
C LYS A 60 7.29 21.18 6.26
N ASN A 61 7.40 19.86 6.39
CA ASN A 61 8.67 19.13 6.36
C ASN A 61 8.77 18.30 5.05
N PRO A 62 9.66 18.68 4.11
CA PRO A 62 9.77 18.01 2.80
C PRO A 62 10.33 16.58 2.90
N GLU A 63 11.12 16.26 3.94
CA GLU A 63 11.59 14.88 4.17
C GLU A 63 10.41 13.98 4.58
N LEU A 64 9.51 14.50 5.41
CA LEU A 64 8.32 13.78 5.85
C LEU A 64 7.36 13.51 4.68
N GLU A 65 7.17 14.49 3.80
CA GLU A 65 6.36 14.33 2.59
C GLU A 65 6.95 13.26 1.66
N ARG A 66 8.27 13.29 1.45
CA ARG A 66 8.95 12.28 0.61
C ARG A 66 8.77 10.87 1.15
N GLU A 67 8.99 10.67 2.45
CA GLU A 67 8.82 9.34 3.06
C GLU A 67 7.35 8.89 3.05
N LEU A 68 6.41 9.79 3.29
CA LEU A 68 4.98 9.47 3.21
C LEU A 68 4.56 9.06 1.80
N GLN A 69 5.10 9.74 0.79
CA GLN A 69 4.88 9.39 -0.62
C GLN A 69 5.48 8.03 -0.95
N ALA A 70 6.69 7.73 -0.45
CA ALA A 70 7.33 6.42 -0.62
C ALA A 70 6.51 5.30 0.03
N VAL A 71 5.95 5.55 1.22
CA VAL A 71 5.03 4.64 1.91
C VAL A 71 3.76 4.41 1.09
N LYS A 72 3.16 5.47 0.53
CA LYS A 72 1.98 5.37 -0.33
C LYS A 72 2.25 4.56 -1.59
N THR A 73 3.36 4.83 -2.28
CA THR A 73 3.77 4.07 -3.46
C THR A 73 4.00 2.60 -3.14
N SER A 74 4.66 2.30 -2.02
CA SER A 74 4.89 0.93 -1.55
C SER A 74 3.56 0.21 -1.25
N ALA A 75 2.61 0.89 -0.62
CA ALA A 75 1.29 0.34 -0.34
C ALA A 75 0.44 0.10 -1.60
N LEU A 76 0.56 0.96 -2.62
CA LEU A 76 -0.07 0.74 -3.92
C LEU A 76 0.55 -0.46 -4.66
N GLY A 77 1.87 -0.64 -4.56
CA GLY A 77 2.56 -1.82 -5.06
C GLY A 77 2.06 -3.10 -4.38
N LEU A 78 1.98 -3.07 -3.05
CA LEU A 78 1.43 -4.14 -2.23
C LEU A 78 -0.02 -4.49 -2.61
N LEU A 79 -0.88 -3.48 -2.83
CA LEU A 79 -2.26 -3.66 -3.28
C LEU A 79 -2.31 -4.44 -4.60
N ASN A 80 -1.47 -4.07 -5.58
CA ASN A 80 -1.43 -4.75 -6.87
C ASN A 80 -0.98 -6.21 -6.72
N GLN A 81 0.10 -6.45 -5.98
CA GLN A 81 0.59 -7.80 -5.68
C GLN A 81 -0.44 -8.66 -4.96
N ALA A 82 -1.15 -8.10 -3.97
CA ALA A 82 -2.20 -8.81 -3.25
C ALA A 82 -3.38 -9.19 -4.14
N ASN A 83 -3.77 -8.34 -5.09
CA ASN A 83 -4.82 -8.65 -6.06
C ASN A 83 -4.40 -9.76 -7.04
N GLU A 84 -3.16 -9.70 -7.52
CA GLU A 84 -2.60 -10.74 -8.39
C GLU A 84 -2.53 -12.09 -7.66
N LEU A 85 -1.96 -12.11 -6.44
CA LEU A 85 -1.88 -13.32 -5.63
C LEU A 85 -3.27 -13.88 -5.32
N LYS A 86 -4.27 -13.05 -5.02
CA LYS A 86 -5.63 -13.52 -4.76
C LYS A 86 -6.22 -14.27 -5.96
N LEU A 87 -6.02 -13.76 -7.17
CA LEU A 87 -6.48 -14.43 -8.40
C LEU A 87 -5.74 -15.73 -8.65
N GLU A 88 -4.42 -15.73 -8.42
CA GLU A 88 -3.58 -16.91 -8.63
C GLU A 88 -3.86 -18.01 -7.60
N ALA A 89 -3.98 -17.66 -6.31
CA ALA A 89 -4.35 -18.56 -5.23
C ALA A 89 -5.73 -19.19 -5.46
N LYS A 90 -6.73 -18.40 -5.90
CA LYS A 90 -8.04 -18.93 -6.30
C LYS A 90 -7.92 -19.99 -7.38
N ARG A 91 -7.08 -19.77 -8.38
CA ARG A 91 -6.90 -20.73 -9.47
C ARG A 91 -6.24 -22.02 -8.96
N LEU A 92 -5.10 -21.92 -8.28
CA LEU A 92 -4.29 -23.07 -7.93
C LEU A 92 -4.84 -23.88 -6.73
N LEU A 93 -5.40 -23.22 -5.73
CA LEU A 93 -5.85 -23.89 -4.50
C LEU A 93 -7.28 -24.43 -4.57
N THR A 94 -8.12 -23.89 -5.47
CA THR A 94 -9.43 -24.48 -5.75
C THR A 94 -9.26 -25.84 -6.46
N ASP A 95 -8.29 -25.94 -7.37
CA ASP A 95 -7.98 -27.19 -8.08
C ASP A 95 -7.36 -28.25 -7.14
N ALA A 96 -6.64 -27.82 -6.11
CA ALA A 96 -5.97 -28.69 -5.14
C ALA A 96 -6.76 -28.98 -3.85
N PHE A 97 -8.03 -28.52 -3.74
CA PHE A 97 -8.90 -28.71 -2.57
C PHE A 97 -8.36 -28.18 -1.22
N HIS A 98 -7.43 -27.21 -1.24
CA HIS A 98 -6.86 -26.61 -0.02
C HIS A 98 -7.61 -25.34 0.40
N VAL A 99 -8.87 -25.52 0.81
CA VAL A 99 -9.82 -24.42 1.10
C VAL A 99 -9.38 -23.53 2.27
N GLU A 100 -8.74 -24.09 3.30
CA GLU A 100 -8.30 -23.33 4.48
C GLU A 100 -7.14 -22.37 4.15
N LEU A 101 -6.15 -22.85 3.38
CA LEU A 101 -5.04 -22.01 2.91
C LEU A 101 -5.54 -20.92 1.98
N LEU A 102 -6.48 -21.23 1.07
CA LEU A 102 -7.10 -20.25 0.20
C LEU A 102 -7.78 -19.13 1.02
N ALA A 103 -8.59 -19.49 2.01
CA ALA A 103 -9.28 -18.52 2.86
C ALA A 103 -8.30 -17.59 3.61
N ALA A 104 -7.22 -18.13 4.17
CA ALA A 104 -6.21 -17.34 4.88
C ALA A 104 -5.51 -16.33 3.94
N ILE A 105 -5.21 -16.76 2.70
CA ILE A 105 -4.60 -15.89 1.69
C ILE A 105 -5.57 -14.80 1.24
N GLU A 106 -6.82 -15.16 0.95
CA GLU A 106 -7.86 -14.21 0.53
C GLU A 106 -8.12 -13.11 1.55
N ILE A 107 -8.25 -13.49 2.83
CA ILE A 107 -8.46 -12.55 3.94
C ILE A 107 -7.29 -11.55 4.02
N SER A 108 -6.07 -12.04 3.94
CA SER A 108 -4.87 -11.20 4.05
C SER A 108 -4.72 -10.26 2.85
N CYS A 109 -5.03 -10.74 1.64
CA CYS A 109 -5.05 -9.93 0.43
C CYS A 109 -6.14 -8.84 0.50
N GLU A 110 -7.34 -9.17 0.98
CA GLU A 110 -8.43 -8.21 1.14
C GLU A 110 -8.11 -7.13 2.18
N ARG A 111 -7.40 -7.48 3.25
CA ARG A 111 -6.91 -6.50 4.21
C ARG A 111 -5.78 -5.63 3.66
N ALA A 112 -4.93 -6.17 2.76
CA ALA A 112 -3.92 -5.38 2.08
C ALA A 112 -4.53 -4.25 1.23
N VAL A 113 -5.74 -4.47 0.68
CA VAL A 113 -6.46 -3.47 -0.12
C VAL A 113 -6.79 -2.20 0.67
N GLN A 114 -6.94 -2.30 1.99
CA GLN A 114 -7.31 -1.17 2.85
C GLN A 114 -6.11 -0.31 3.28
N ILE A 115 -4.87 -0.81 3.10
CA ILE A 115 -3.65 -0.16 3.58
C ILE A 115 -3.42 1.21 2.90
N PRO A 116 -3.54 1.36 1.56
CA PRO A 116 -3.37 2.65 0.90
C PRO A 116 -4.32 3.74 1.44
N ALA A 117 -5.60 3.41 1.62
CA ALA A 117 -6.59 4.35 2.15
C ALA A 117 -6.28 4.77 3.60
N LYS A 118 -5.74 3.86 4.42
CA LYS A 118 -5.29 4.17 5.78
C LYS A 118 -4.07 5.08 5.81
N ILE A 119 -3.15 4.93 4.85
CA ILE A 119 -2.01 5.84 4.68
C ILE A 119 -2.46 7.22 4.23
N ASP A 120 -3.45 7.30 3.34
CA ASP A 120 -4.03 8.59 2.92
C ASP A 120 -4.65 9.34 4.11
N ASN A 121 -5.42 8.65 4.95
CA ASN A 121 -5.99 9.22 6.18
C ASN A 121 -4.89 9.65 7.17
N LEU A 122 -3.81 8.88 7.27
CA LEU A 122 -2.66 9.21 8.10
C LEU A 122 -1.95 10.48 7.58
N GLY A 123 -1.80 10.60 6.27
CA GLY A 123 -1.23 11.77 5.61
C GLY A 123 -2.08 13.03 5.75
N GLN A 124 -3.40 12.92 5.68
CA GLN A 124 -4.31 14.05 5.98
C GLN A 124 -4.22 14.46 7.45
N GLY A 125 -4.22 13.47 8.36
CA GLY A 125 -4.07 13.71 9.79
C GLY A 125 -2.75 14.39 10.18
N LEU A 126 -1.70 14.18 9.39
CA LEU A 126 -0.39 14.83 9.53
C LEU A 126 -0.37 16.30 9.10
N GLN A 127 -1.26 16.69 8.19
CA GLN A 127 -1.43 18.10 7.80
C GLN A 127 -2.19 18.88 8.88
N GLU A 128 -3.15 18.24 9.53
CA GLU A 128 -4.03 18.86 10.53
C GLU A 128 -3.44 18.86 11.95
N SER A 129 -2.63 17.85 12.30
CA SER A 129 -2.06 17.67 13.65
C SER A 129 -0.53 17.73 13.66
N ASN A 130 0.03 18.39 14.68
CA ASN A 130 1.48 18.45 14.90
C ASN A 130 2.10 17.13 15.39
N ALA A 131 1.30 16.10 15.72
CA ALA A 131 1.79 14.79 16.14
C ALA A 131 0.92 13.65 15.55
N LEU A 132 1.59 12.61 15.03
CA LEU A 132 0.99 11.36 14.54
C LEU A 132 0.43 10.51 15.69
N LEU A 133 1.21 10.39 16.76
CA LEU A 133 0.84 9.78 18.04
C LEU A 133 1.54 10.55 19.15
N SER A 134 0.82 10.87 20.21
CA SER A 134 1.34 11.36 21.48
C SER A 134 2.23 10.31 22.16
N VAL A 135 3.10 10.75 23.08
CA VAL A 135 3.93 9.83 23.89
C VAL A 135 3.06 8.83 24.66
N SER A 136 1.86 9.24 25.09
CA SER A 136 0.87 8.37 25.72
C SER A 136 0.35 7.28 24.78
N GLU A 137 0.00 7.63 23.55
CA GLU A 137 -0.49 6.66 22.55
C GLU A 137 0.62 5.68 22.14
N LEU A 138 1.86 6.16 21.97
CA LEU A 138 3.02 5.30 21.73
C LEU A 138 3.26 4.29 22.86
N LYS A 139 3.13 4.73 24.13
CA LYS A 139 3.24 3.84 25.29
C LYS A 139 2.11 2.83 25.36
N GLN A 140 0.88 3.26 25.05
CA GLN A 140 -0.27 2.35 24.98
C GLN A 140 -0.06 1.32 23.87
N GLN A 141 0.50 1.73 22.74
CA GLN A 141 0.83 0.83 21.65
C GLN A 141 1.91 -0.18 22.06
N LEU A 142 2.98 0.28 22.71
CA LEU A 142 4.02 -0.61 23.21
C LEU A 142 3.45 -1.64 24.21
N ALA A 143 2.59 -1.21 25.15
CA ALA A 143 1.98 -2.11 26.13
C ALA A 143 1.13 -3.21 25.47
N GLN A 144 0.39 -2.91 24.40
CA GLN A 144 -0.38 -3.91 23.66
C GLN A 144 0.52 -4.91 22.92
N VAL A 145 1.66 -4.45 22.37
CA VAL A 145 2.65 -5.34 21.73
C VAL A 145 3.32 -6.23 22.78
N GLU A 146 3.73 -5.66 23.91
CA GLU A 146 4.33 -6.38 25.03
C GLU A 146 3.36 -7.42 25.63
N GLN A 147 2.06 -7.13 25.66
CA GLN A 147 1.04 -8.09 26.11
C GLN A 147 0.86 -9.26 25.13
N LYS A 148 1.09 -9.06 23.83
CA LYS A 148 0.95 -10.11 22.79
C LYS A 148 2.19 -11.00 22.65
N LEU A 149 3.37 -10.50 23.03
CA LEU A 149 4.64 -11.22 22.91
C LEU A 149 4.68 -12.59 23.62
N PRO A 150 4.13 -12.77 24.83
CA PRO A 150 4.12 -14.06 25.52
C PRO A 150 3.29 -15.14 24.81
N PHE A 151 2.28 -14.72 24.03
CA PHE A 151 1.36 -15.61 23.32
C PHE A 151 1.77 -15.84 21.86
N SER A 152 2.90 -15.28 21.44
CA SER A 152 3.37 -15.35 20.06
C SER A 152 4.61 -16.24 19.95
N SER A 153 4.72 -16.98 18.83
CA SER A 153 5.84 -17.87 18.54
C SER A 153 6.39 -17.62 17.13
N GLY A 154 7.57 -18.18 16.84
CA GLY A 154 8.19 -18.14 15.52
C GLY A 154 8.37 -16.73 14.96
N VAL A 155 8.02 -16.56 13.69
CA VAL A 155 8.18 -15.30 12.94
C VAL A 155 7.29 -14.19 13.50
N ALA A 156 6.08 -14.51 13.96
CA ALA A 156 5.19 -13.53 14.57
C ALA A 156 5.82 -12.89 15.83
N LYS A 157 6.52 -13.67 16.66
CA LYS A 157 7.27 -13.16 17.82
C LYS A 157 8.42 -12.25 17.40
N GLN A 158 9.15 -12.61 16.34
CA GLN A 158 10.24 -11.78 15.81
C GLN A 158 9.71 -10.43 15.31
N ASN A 159 8.62 -10.42 14.56
CA ASN A 159 7.98 -9.22 14.05
C ASN A 159 7.46 -8.32 15.19
N LEU A 160 6.83 -8.90 16.20
CA LEU A 160 6.38 -8.14 17.39
C LEU A 160 7.55 -7.57 18.19
N ASN A 161 8.68 -8.29 18.30
CA ASN A 161 9.89 -7.76 18.94
C ASN A 161 10.47 -6.57 18.17
N GLN A 162 10.52 -6.65 16.84
CA GLN A 162 10.97 -5.53 16.00
C GLN A 162 10.04 -4.32 16.14
N LEU A 163 8.72 -4.54 16.16
CA LEU A 163 7.73 -3.49 16.40
C LEU A 163 7.90 -2.86 17.80
N ALA A 164 8.08 -3.66 18.85
CA ALA A 164 8.32 -3.17 20.20
C ALA A 164 9.59 -2.31 20.27
N ALA A 165 10.69 -2.77 19.66
CA ALA A 165 11.95 -2.02 19.62
C ALA A 165 11.80 -0.69 18.85
N SER A 166 11.03 -0.68 17.76
CA SER A 166 10.72 0.54 17.02
C SER A 166 9.90 1.53 17.86
N LEU A 167 8.85 1.06 18.54
CA LEU A 167 8.02 1.87 19.43
C LEU A 167 8.83 2.44 20.60
N GLN A 168 9.69 1.65 21.25
CA GLN A 168 10.57 2.11 22.32
C GLN A 168 11.54 3.20 21.85
N ARG A 169 12.14 3.03 20.68
CA ARG A 169 12.99 4.06 20.05
C ARG A 169 12.18 5.33 19.78
N ASN A 170 10.98 5.22 19.22
CA ASN A 170 10.14 6.39 18.94
C ASN A 170 9.71 7.12 20.22
N ILE A 171 9.42 6.39 21.31
CA ILE A 171 9.16 6.99 22.63
C ILE A 171 10.38 7.76 23.15
N LYS A 172 11.59 7.22 22.98
CA LYS A 172 12.82 7.89 23.39
C LYS A 172 13.03 9.20 22.61
N LEU A 173 12.90 9.16 21.29
CA LEU A 173 13.02 10.33 20.42
C LEU A 173 11.97 11.40 20.80
N ALA A 174 10.73 11.00 21.11
CA ALA A 174 9.68 11.90 21.55
C ALA A 174 10.02 12.62 22.86
N LYS A 175 10.60 11.90 23.83
CA LYS A 175 11.03 12.47 25.11
C LYS A 175 12.19 13.44 24.95
N GLU A 176 13.02 13.24 23.94
CA GLU A 176 14.15 14.12 23.57
C GLU A 176 13.69 15.34 22.75
N GLY A 177 12.38 15.50 22.51
CA GLY A 177 11.81 16.62 21.76
C GLY A 177 12.04 16.53 20.24
N GLN A 178 12.46 15.37 19.74
CA GLN A 178 12.68 15.16 18.31
C GLN A 178 11.37 14.89 17.58
N ASP A 179 11.35 15.20 16.27
CA ASP A 179 10.22 14.92 15.40
C ASP A 179 10.10 13.41 15.16
N ILE A 180 9.19 12.77 15.90
CA ILE A 180 8.91 11.34 15.81
C ILE A 180 8.16 10.92 14.54
N ARG A 181 7.61 11.88 13.79
CA ARG A 181 6.76 11.57 12.64
C ARG A 181 7.55 10.86 11.57
N LEU A 182 8.77 11.32 11.31
CA LEU A 182 9.66 10.71 10.33
C LEU A 182 10.00 9.27 10.72
N ALA A 183 10.36 9.03 11.98
CA ALA A 183 10.69 7.69 12.46
C ALA A 183 9.51 6.72 12.40
N GLN A 184 8.29 7.19 12.64
CA GLN A 184 7.07 6.40 12.49
C GLN A 184 6.76 6.07 11.03
N ILE A 185 6.87 7.03 10.12
CA ILE A 185 6.66 6.81 8.68
C ILE A 185 7.70 5.84 8.13
N VAL A 186 8.98 6.00 8.50
CA VAL A 186 10.05 5.06 8.11
C VAL A 186 9.74 3.66 8.64
N SER A 187 9.33 3.54 9.91
CA SER A 187 8.97 2.24 10.47
C SER A 187 7.78 1.59 9.76
N LEU A 188 6.79 2.39 9.35
CA LEU A 188 5.65 1.92 8.55
C LEU A 188 6.09 1.48 7.15
N CYS A 189 7.00 2.23 6.51
CA CYS A 189 7.58 1.90 5.22
C CYS A 189 8.24 0.52 5.22
N THR A 190 9.10 0.28 6.22
CA THR A 190 9.77 -1.01 6.39
C THR A 190 8.77 -2.14 6.57
N GLN A 191 7.75 -1.99 7.41
CA GLN A 191 6.73 -3.02 7.61
C GLN A 191 5.93 -3.33 6.33
N ILE A 192 5.62 -2.34 5.52
CA ILE A 192 4.93 -2.53 4.24
C ILE A 192 5.83 -3.24 3.22
N GLN A 193 7.12 -2.90 3.19
CA GLN A 193 8.10 -3.56 2.32
C GLN A 193 8.32 -5.03 2.72
N ASP A 194 8.45 -5.30 4.02
CA ASP A 194 8.55 -6.66 4.55
C ASP A 194 7.30 -7.48 4.18
N TYR A 195 6.12 -6.86 4.29
CA TYR A 195 4.85 -7.48 3.91
C TYR A 195 4.79 -7.82 2.41
N ALA A 196 5.24 -6.90 1.54
CA ALA A 196 5.35 -7.15 0.11
C ALA A 196 6.34 -8.29 -0.20
N GLY A 197 7.46 -8.36 0.53
CA GLY A 197 8.42 -9.45 0.41
C GLY A 197 7.85 -10.83 0.77
N VAL A 198 6.97 -10.90 1.78
CA VAL A 198 6.26 -12.14 2.14
C VAL A 198 5.25 -12.53 1.05
N LEU A 199 4.47 -11.58 0.56
CA LEU A 199 3.53 -11.83 -0.55
C LEU A 199 4.25 -12.37 -1.79
N GLN A 200 5.41 -11.81 -2.14
CA GLN A 200 6.21 -12.28 -3.27
C GLN A 200 6.74 -13.71 -3.04
N ARG A 201 7.21 -14.02 -1.82
CA ARG A 201 7.65 -15.37 -1.46
C ARG A 201 6.50 -16.37 -1.55
N LEU A 202 5.33 -15.99 -1.03
CA LEU A 202 4.11 -16.79 -1.07
C LEU A 202 3.66 -17.05 -2.52
N GLN A 203 3.66 -16.02 -3.37
CA GLN A 203 3.34 -16.17 -4.79
C GLN A 203 4.30 -17.13 -5.49
N THR A 204 5.61 -16.94 -5.27
CA THR A 204 6.65 -17.79 -5.88
C THR A 204 6.48 -19.24 -5.46
N GLN A 205 6.31 -19.49 -4.16
CA GLN A 205 6.08 -20.84 -3.64
C GLN A 205 4.77 -21.44 -4.15
N LEU A 206 3.68 -20.67 -4.20
CA LEU A 206 2.39 -21.16 -4.71
C LEU A 206 2.49 -21.60 -6.18
N HIS A 207 3.38 -20.97 -6.96
CA HIS A 207 3.62 -21.32 -8.36
C HIS A 207 4.51 -22.55 -8.55
N THR A 208 5.48 -22.77 -7.65
CA THR A 208 6.48 -23.84 -7.78
C THR A 208 6.20 -25.05 -6.90
N ALA A 209 5.32 -24.94 -5.91
CA ALA A 209 5.10 -25.98 -4.93
C ALA A 209 4.29 -27.15 -5.50
N ASP A 210 4.70 -28.35 -5.12
CA ASP A 210 3.87 -29.54 -5.25
C ASP A 210 2.81 -29.52 -4.14
N LEU A 211 1.55 -29.25 -4.51
CA LEU A 211 0.41 -29.18 -3.60
C LEU A 211 -0.06 -30.56 -3.09
N THR A 212 0.68 -31.63 -3.42
CA THR A 212 0.51 -32.96 -2.83
C THR A 212 1.56 -33.27 -1.76
N ASP A 213 2.62 -32.46 -1.67
CA ASP A 213 3.69 -32.58 -0.68
C ASP A 213 3.34 -31.80 0.60
N SER A 214 3.18 -32.54 1.69
CA SER A 214 2.89 -31.99 3.02
C SER A 214 3.92 -30.98 3.53
N GLU A 215 5.20 -31.12 3.16
CA GLU A 215 6.25 -30.20 3.61
C GLU A 215 6.11 -28.84 2.92
N GLN A 216 5.80 -28.84 1.63
CA GLN A 216 5.63 -27.61 0.84
C GLN A 216 4.31 -26.90 1.19
N ILE A 217 3.25 -27.65 1.49
CA ILE A 217 2.00 -27.07 2.03
C ILE A 217 2.26 -26.38 3.38
N ASN A 218 3.05 -27.00 4.26
CA ASN A 218 3.39 -26.41 5.55
C ASN A 218 4.20 -25.11 5.37
N GLN A 219 5.10 -25.03 4.39
CA GLN A 219 5.83 -23.80 4.07
C GLN A 219 4.88 -22.68 3.60
N LEU A 220 3.88 -22.99 2.78
CA LEU A 220 2.85 -22.04 2.37
C LEU A 220 2.00 -21.55 3.55
N GLN A 221 1.67 -22.44 4.49
CA GLN A 221 0.96 -22.07 5.73
C GLN A 221 1.79 -21.10 6.58
N LEU A 222 3.07 -21.39 6.79
CA LEU A 222 3.96 -20.51 7.55
C LEU A 222 4.10 -19.12 6.91
N LEU A 223 4.20 -19.04 5.58
CA LEU A 223 4.22 -17.77 4.85
C LEU A 223 2.90 -17.01 4.99
N SER A 224 1.76 -17.73 4.98
CA SER A 224 0.45 -17.14 5.23
C SER A 224 0.31 -16.61 6.66
N GLU A 225 0.87 -17.30 7.66
CA GLU A 225 0.88 -16.81 9.05
C GLU A 225 1.77 -15.58 9.22
N GLU A 226 2.94 -15.57 8.58
CA GLU A 226 3.85 -14.42 8.53
C GLU A 226 3.13 -13.20 7.91
N MET A 227 2.38 -13.42 6.83
CA MET A 227 1.56 -12.41 6.16
C MET A 227 0.51 -11.81 7.11
N VAL A 228 -0.22 -12.65 7.86
CA VAL A 228 -1.19 -12.20 8.88
C VAL A 228 -0.51 -11.37 9.97
N SER A 229 0.69 -11.75 10.41
CA SER A 229 1.44 -11.02 11.44
C SER A 229 1.81 -9.60 10.97
N PHE A 230 2.36 -9.45 9.75
CA PHE A 230 2.69 -8.13 9.21
C PHE A 230 1.44 -7.26 9.01
N GLN A 231 0.35 -7.85 8.55
CA GLN A 231 -0.91 -7.16 8.41
C GLN A 231 -1.40 -6.59 9.75
N GLN A 232 -1.29 -7.35 10.84
CA GLN A 232 -1.65 -6.86 12.19
C GLN A 232 -0.76 -5.69 12.63
N ASN A 233 0.54 -5.75 12.36
CA ASN A 233 1.49 -4.69 12.71
C ASN A 233 1.20 -3.39 11.94
N VAL A 234 0.97 -3.49 10.62
CA VAL A 234 0.63 -2.31 9.80
C VAL A 234 -0.66 -1.68 10.30
N TYR A 235 -1.71 -2.48 10.54
CA TYR A 235 -2.98 -1.98 11.05
C TYR A 235 -2.85 -1.26 12.39
N PHE A 236 -1.98 -1.78 13.25
CA PHE A 236 -1.71 -1.19 14.55
C PHE A 236 -1.02 0.17 14.47
N LEU A 237 -0.08 0.32 13.54
CA LEU A 237 0.66 1.56 13.33
C LEU A 237 -0.17 2.66 12.68
N VAL A 238 -1.16 2.30 11.87
CA VAL A 238 -2.06 3.25 11.18
C VAL A 238 -3.40 3.43 11.89
N GLN A 239 -3.53 2.92 13.12
CA GLN A 239 -4.77 3.04 13.91
C GLN A 239 -4.86 4.46 14.50
N LYS A 240 -5.93 5.17 14.13
CA LYS A 240 -6.48 6.34 14.84
C LYS A 240 -7.85 5.95 15.39
#